data_AF-A0AAV1IDW1-F1
#
_entry.id   AF-A0AAV1IDW1-F1
#
_cell.length_a   1.000
_cell.length_b   1.000
_cell.length_c   1.000
_cell.angle_alpha   90.00
_cell.angle_beta   90.00
_cell.angle_gamma   90.00
#
_symmetry.space_group_name_H-M   'P 1'
#
loop_
_entity.id
_entity.type
_entity.pdbx_description
1 polymer ?
#
loop_
_entity_poly.entity_id
_entity_poly.type
_entity_poly.pdbx_seq_one_letter_code
_entity_poly.pdbx_strand_id
1 'polypeptide(L)'
;MGRLQTGGSRCPAPRAGLQIDWSDPDTLTGLLGGILGLAVGIGAPLFYISRDRADDKKLEELRELNRQTFKETGQYLTEEEIRAFRQPRWTDRREFQDDD
;
A
#
# COMPACT_ATOMS: atom_id res chain seq x y z
N MET A 1 34.39 -26.83 -62.00
CA MET A 1 33.37 -27.46 -61.12
C MET A 1 33.98 -27.52 -59.73
N GLY A 2 33.75 -26.59 -58.80
CA GLY A 2 32.49 -26.03 -58.34
C GLY A 2 32.18 -26.66 -56.97
N ARG A 3 32.66 -26.06 -55.87
CA ARG A 3 32.15 -26.37 -54.54
C ARG A 3 31.85 -25.08 -53.80
N LEU A 4 30.56 -24.79 -53.76
CA LEU A 4 29.92 -23.70 -53.02
C LEU A 4 30.19 -23.91 -51.52
N GLN A 5 30.83 -22.94 -50.87
CA GLN A 5 30.80 -22.84 -49.42
C GLN A 5 29.48 -22.18 -49.03
N THR A 6 28.58 -22.99 -48.49
CA THR A 6 27.26 -22.61 -48.01
C THR A 6 27.35 -21.92 -46.64
N GLY A 7 26.67 -20.77 -46.57
CA GLY A 7 26.10 -20.11 -45.39
C GLY A 7 26.60 -20.49 -44.00
N GLY A 8 27.39 -19.59 -43.41
CA GLY A 8 27.65 -19.57 -41.97
C GLY A 8 26.35 -19.35 -41.19
N SER A 9 25.77 -20.43 -40.70
CA SER A 9 24.65 -20.40 -39.76
C SER A 9 25.18 -19.90 -38.41
N ARG A 10 24.78 -18.69 -38.00
CA ARG A 10 25.03 -18.18 -36.64
C ARG A 10 24.16 -19.00 -35.68
N CYS A 11 24.75 -19.96 -34.98
CA CYS A 11 24.09 -20.58 -33.84
C CYS A 11 23.82 -19.50 -32.78
N PRO A 12 22.57 -19.32 -32.32
CA PRO A 12 22.31 -18.47 -31.16
C PRO A 12 23.00 -19.09 -29.93
N ALA A 13 23.78 -18.29 -29.21
CA ALA A 13 24.47 -18.71 -28.00
C ALA A 13 23.46 -19.25 -26.95
N PRO A 14 23.84 -20.23 -26.13
CA PRO A 14 22.94 -20.86 -25.18
C PRO A 14 22.37 -19.82 -24.20
N ARG A 15 21.05 -19.85 -24.01
CA ARG A 15 20.36 -19.08 -22.97
C ARG A 15 20.92 -19.49 -21.62
N ALA A 16 21.38 -18.53 -20.83
CA ALA A 16 21.81 -18.79 -19.45
C ALA A 16 20.64 -19.45 -18.69
N GLY A 17 20.78 -20.73 -18.36
CA GLY A 17 19.85 -21.41 -17.48
C GLY A 17 20.04 -20.84 -16.08
N LEU A 18 18.98 -20.27 -15.51
CA LEU A 18 19.00 -19.80 -14.12
C LEU A 18 18.99 -21.03 -13.21
N GLN A 19 20.17 -21.49 -12.80
CA GLN A 19 20.30 -22.48 -11.73
C GLN A 19 20.25 -21.75 -10.40
N ILE A 20 19.18 -21.95 -9.65
CA ILE A 20 19.00 -21.39 -8.31
C ILE A 20 19.44 -22.46 -7.31
N ASP A 21 20.46 -22.14 -6.51
CA ASP A 21 20.87 -22.99 -5.40
C ASP A 21 20.04 -22.63 -4.16
N TRP A 22 19.14 -23.53 -3.78
CA TRP A 22 18.25 -23.34 -2.63
C TRP A 22 18.90 -23.68 -1.28
N SER A 23 20.10 -24.24 -1.30
CA SER A 23 20.89 -24.55 -0.10
C SER A 23 21.81 -23.40 0.31
N ASP A 24 22.03 -22.45 -0.60
CA ASP A 24 22.84 -21.25 -0.36
C ASP A 24 22.06 -20.21 0.48
N PRO A 25 22.57 -19.83 1.67
CA PRO A 25 21.93 -18.84 2.52
C PRO A 25 21.80 -17.46 1.85
N ASP A 26 22.70 -17.09 0.94
CA ASP A 26 22.64 -15.79 0.25
C ASP A 26 21.47 -15.74 -0.73
N THR A 27 21.22 -16.84 -1.45
CA THR A 27 20.07 -17.00 -2.35
C THR A 27 18.73 -16.93 -1.58
N LEU A 28 18.64 -17.56 -0.41
CA LEU A 28 17.46 -17.47 0.45
C LEU A 28 17.24 -16.05 0.99
N THR A 29 18.31 -15.38 1.38
CA THR A 29 18.27 -13.99 1.87
C THR A 29 17.80 -13.04 0.76
N GLY A 30 18.29 -13.23 -0.47
CA GLY A 30 17.86 -12.47 -1.63
C GLY A 30 16.38 -12.66 -1.95
N LEU A 31 15.89 -13.92 -1.93
CA LEU A 31 14.47 -14.20 -2.14
C LEU A 31 13.61 -13.56 -1.04
N LEU A 32 14.00 -13.73 0.23
CA LEU A 32 13.24 -13.20 1.36
C LEU A 32 13.21 -11.67 1.35
N GLY A 33 14.33 -11.03 1.01
CA GLY A 33 14.41 -9.60 0.77
C GLY A 33 13.52 -9.14 -0.38
N GLY A 34 13.46 -9.89 -1.48
CA GLY A 34 12.57 -9.62 -2.61
C GLY A 34 11.09 -9.70 -2.23
N ILE A 35 10.68 -10.74 -1.50
CA ILE A 35 9.31 -10.90 -1.00
C ILE A 35 8.96 -9.77 -0.03
N LEU A 36 9.84 -9.46 0.92
CA LEU A 36 9.64 -8.38 1.88
C LEU A 36 9.53 -7.03 1.18
N GLY A 37 10.38 -6.77 0.19
CA GLY A 37 10.34 -5.55 -0.61
C GLY A 37 9.01 -5.39 -1.34
N LEU A 38 8.50 -6.45 -1.97
CA LEU A 38 7.18 -6.44 -2.60
C LEU A 38 6.05 -6.25 -1.59
N ALA A 39 6.13 -6.95 -0.45
CA ALA A 39 5.13 -6.87 0.61
C ALA A 39 5.03 -5.44 1.18
N VAL A 40 6.17 -4.79 1.43
CA VAL A 40 6.19 -3.39 1.92
C VAL A 40 5.78 -2.43 0.79
N GLY A 41 6.31 -2.62 -0.42
CA GLY A 41 6.06 -1.73 -1.56
C GLY A 41 4.59 -1.66 -1.99
N ILE A 42 3.86 -2.78 -1.93
CA ILE A 42 2.42 -2.85 -2.25
C ILE A 42 1.57 -2.70 -0.99
N GLY A 43 1.99 -3.32 0.11
CA GLY A 43 1.23 -3.35 1.36
C GLY A 43 1.12 -1.99 2.02
N ALA A 44 2.17 -1.16 2.00
CA ALA A 44 2.12 0.16 2.61
C ALA A 44 1.06 1.08 1.92
N PRO A 45 1.04 1.26 0.59
CA PRO A 45 -0.03 2.01 -0.08
C PRO A 45 -1.43 1.48 0.22
N LEU A 46 -1.63 0.15 0.15
CA LEU A 46 -2.92 -0.47 0.43
C LEU A 46 -3.37 -0.24 1.88
N PHE A 47 -2.44 -0.30 2.82
CA PHE A 47 -2.71 -0.02 4.23
C PHE A 47 -3.21 1.42 4.43
N TYR A 48 -2.55 2.42 3.84
CA TYR A 48 -2.99 3.82 3.96
C TYR A 48 -4.38 4.03 3.33
N ILE A 49 -4.65 3.46 2.16
CA ILE A 49 -5.99 3.52 1.54
C ILE A 49 -7.05 2.87 2.44
N SER A 50 -6.75 1.71 3.03
CA SER A 50 -7.67 1.01 3.92
C SER A 50 -7.97 1.81 5.18
N ARG A 51 -6.95 2.51 5.70
CA ARG A 51 -7.07 3.38 6.87
C ARG A 51 -7.95 4.58 6.57
N ASP A 52 -7.72 5.28 5.47
CA ASP A 52 -8.56 6.44 5.11
C ASP A 52 -10.02 6.02 4.89
N ARG A 53 -10.29 4.87 4.26
CA ARG A 53 -11.66 4.34 4.12
C ARG A 53 -12.31 4.00 5.46
N ALA A 54 -11.54 3.49 6.42
CA ALA A 54 -12.05 3.21 7.76
C ALA A 54 -12.37 4.51 8.52
N ASP A 55 -11.55 5.55 8.32
CA ASP A 55 -11.77 6.86 8.90
C ASP A 55 -13.02 7.53 8.30
N ASP A 56 -13.22 7.46 6.98
CA ASP A 56 -14.42 7.97 6.30
C ASP A 56 -15.70 7.32 6.84
N LYS A 57 -15.69 6.00 7.03
CA LYS A 57 -16.81 5.27 7.63
C LYS A 57 -17.13 5.75 9.04
N LYS A 58 -16.11 5.92 9.89
CA LYS A 58 -16.31 6.45 11.24
C LYS A 58 -16.86 7.87 11.25
N LEU A 59 -16.46 8.71 10.30
CA LEU A 59 -17.01 10.06 10.15
C LEU A 59 -18.47 10.01 9.71
N GLU A 60 -18.84 9.09 8.82
CA GLU A 60 -20.23 8.89 8.42
C GLU A 60 -21.09 8.39 9.59
N GLU A 61 -20.62 7.39 10.33
CA GLU A 61 -21.24 6.89 11.56
C GLU A 61 -21.42 8.01 12.59
N LEU A 62 -20.37 8.82 12.80
CA LEU A 62 -20.43 9.95 13.72
C LEU A 62 -21.48 10.98 13.30
N ARG A 63 -21.57 11.30 12.00
CA ARG A 63 -22.61 12.21 11.47
C ARG A 63 -24.00 11.63 11.66
N GLU A 64 -24.17 10.33 11.49
CA GLU A 64 -25.45 9.67 11.73
C GLU A 64 -25.84 9.68 13.20
N LEU A 65 -24.90 9.35 14.10
CA LEU A 65 -25.06 9.43 15.53
C LEU A 65 -25.45 10.85 15.98
N ASN A 66 -24.79 11.87 15.41
CA ASN A 66 -25.10 13.27 15.71
C ASN A 66 -26.53 13.65 15.28
N ARG A 67 -26.96 13.19 14.09
CA ARG A 67 -28.34 13.40 13.63
C ARG A 67 -29.36 12.69 14.51
N GLN A 68 -29.07 11.49 15.00
CA GLN A 68 -29.96 10.75 15.90
C GLN A 68 -30.03 11.43 17.28
N THR A 69 -28.88 11.76 17.86
CA THR A 69 -28.76 12.46 19.15
C THR A 69 -29.52 13.78 19.13
N PHE A 70 -29.42 14.55 18.05
CA PHE A 70 -30.16 15.80 17.90
C PHE A 70 -31.68 15.60 17.86
N LYS A 71 -32.16 14.53 17.21
CA LYS A 71 -33.59 14.20 17.19
C LYS A 71 -34.12 13.82 18.58
N GLU A 72 -33.30 13.17 19.40
CA GLU A 72 -33.68 12.68 20.72
C GLU A 72 -33.57 13.76 21.81
N THR A 73 -32.49 14.53 21.79
CA THR A 73 -32.11 15.46 22.88
C THR A 73 -32.28 16.93 22.50
N GLY A 74 -32.42 17.23 21.20
CA GLY A 74 -32.39 18.61 20.68
C GLY A 74 -31.00 19.26 20.70
N GLN A 75 -29.95 18.51 21.07
CA GLN A 75 -28.57 18.99 21.14
C GLN A 75 -27.65 18.13 20.26
N TYR A 76 -26.60 18.74 19.73
CA TYR A 76 -25.53 18.03 19.04
C TYR A 76 -24.50 17.50 20.03
N LEU A 77 -23.74 16.49 19.62
CA LEU A 77 -22.59 15.99 20.38
C LEU A 77 -21.54 17.09 20.54
N THR A 78 -20.99 17.16 21.74
CA THR A 78 -19.88 18.05 22.10
C THR A 78 -18.58 17.62 21.41
N GLU A 79 -17.63 18.55 21.31
CA GLU A 79 -16.34 18.28 20.66
C GLU A 79 -15.55 17.19 21.40
N GLU A 80 -15.70 17.10 22.73
CA GLU A 80 -15.12 16.03 23.54
C GLU A 80 -15.70 14.65 23.20
N GLU A 81 -17.02 14.57 23.01
CA GLU A 81 -17.71 13.32 22.62
C GLU A 81 -17.32 12.90 21.21
N ILE A 82 -17.19 13.85 20.29
CA ILE A 82 -16.73 13.59 18.92
C ILE A 82 -15.28 13.09 18.91
N ARG A 83 -14.42 13.69 19.73
CA ARG A 83 -13.01 13.29 19.86
C ARG A 83 -12.86 11.91 20.51
N ALA A 84 -13.79 11.47 21.35
CA ALA A 84 -13.76 10.12 21.91
C ALA A 84 -14.05 9.04 20.86
N PHE A 85 -14.83 9.36 19.81
CA PHE A 85 -15.24 8.41 18.78
C PHE A 85 -14.16 8.20 17.69
N ARG A 86 -13.42 9.27 17.33
CA ARG A 86 -12.35 9.21 16.33
C ARG A 86 -10.96 9.21 16.97
N GLN A 87 -10.02 8.43 16.41
CA GLN A 87 -8.64 8.49 16.88
C GLN A 87 -7.99 9.84 16.47
N PRO A 88 -7.17 10.46 17.35
CA PRO A 88 -6.47 11.70 17.02
C PRO A 88 -5.44 11.45 15.91
N ARG A 89 -5.46 12.27 14.87
CA ARG A 89 -4.44 12.29 13.80
C ARG A 89 -3.31 13.24 14.17
N TRP A 90 -2.13 12.99 13.61
CA TRP A 90 -0.99 13.91 13.72
C TRP A 90 -1.25 15.26 13.02
N THR A 91 -2.21 15.29 12.10
CA THR A 91 -2.68 16.51 11.40
C THR A 91 -3.65 17.34 12.23
N ASP A 92 -4.34 16.77 13.24
CA ASP A 92 -5.35 17.50 14.03
C ASP A 92 -4.74 18.64 14.87
N ARG A 93 -3.43 18.61 15.11
CA ARG A 93 -2.68 19.65 15.84
C ARG A 93 -2.02 20.67 14.93
N ARG A 94 -2.26 20.60 13.62
CA ARG A 94 -1.67 21.51 12.64
C ARG A 94 -2.71 22.53 12.24
N GLU A 95 -2.33 23.81 12.36
CA GLU A 95 -3.03 24.88 11.67
C GLU A 95 -2.62 24.81 10.20
N PHE A 96 -3.58 24.50 9.32
CA PHE A 96 -3.35 24.63 7.89
C PHE A 96 -3.45 26.12 7.58
N GLN A 97 -2.35 26.73 7.15
CA GLN A 97 -2.40 28.04 6.51
C GLN A 97 -3.09 27.84 5.16
N ASP A 98 -4.31 28.35 5.03
CA ASP A 98 -4.90 28.61 3.73
C ASP A 98 -4.16 29.82 3.15
N ASP A 99 -3.36 29.61 2.09
CA ASP A 99 -2.84 30.71 1.29
C ASP A 99 -4.02 31.25 0.46
N ASP A 100 -4.61 32.35 0.91
CA ASP A 100 -5.56 33.17 0.14
C ASP A 100 -4.92 33.72 -1.16
#